data_AF-A0A961DQS3-F1
#
_entry.id   AF-A0A961DQS3-F1
#
_cell.length_a   1.000
_cell.length_b   1.000
_cell.length_c   1.000
_cell.angle_alpha   90.00
_cell.angle_beta   90.00
_cell.angle_gamma   90.00
#
_symmetry.space_group_name_H-M   'P 1'
#
loop_
_entity.id
_entity.type
_entity.pdbx_description
1 polymer ?
#
loop_
_entity_poly.entity_id
_entity_poly.type
_entity_poly.pdbx_seq_one_letter_code
_entity_poly.pdbx_strand_id
1 'polypeptide(L)' 'MRTLRISCDDCIMQATSACDDCVVALILSREPDDAVVLSMEEHLVLRRLAASGLVPEVRYQCESL' A
#
# COMPACT_ATOMS: atom_id res chain seq x y z
N MET A 1 8.45 20.35 -14.61
CA MET A 1 8.07 19.13 -13.87
C MET A 1 7.00 18.43 -14.69
N ARG A 2 7.16 17.15 -15.03
CA ARG A 2 6.21 16.43 -15.89
C ARG A 2 5.46 15.42 -15.03
N THR A 3 4.14 15.52 -14.98
CA THR A 3 3.27 14.67 -14.16
C THR A 3 2.67 13.57 -15.02
N LEU A 4 2.74 12.33 -14.55
CA LEU A 4 1.98 11.21 -15.09
C LEU A 4 0.73 11.02 -14.24
N ARG A 5 -0.46 11.03 -14.86
CA ARG A 5 -1.72 10.73 -14.18
C ARG A 5 -2.15 9.32 -14.56
N ILE A 6 -2.42 8.50 -13.55
CA ILE A 6 -3.02 7.17 -13.70
C ILE A 6 -4.46 7.29 -13.21
N SER A 7 -5.41 6.79 -14.00
CA SER A 7 -6.86 6.92 -13.77
C SER A 7 -7.53 5.59 -14.10
N CYS A 8 -8.28 5.01 -13.16
CA CYS A 8 -9.06 3.81 -13.43
C CYS A 8 -10.23 4.05 -14.39
N ASP A 9 -10.73 5.29 -14.46
CA ASP A 9 -11.82 5.68 -15.37
C ASP A 9 -11.37 5.68 -16.84
N ASP A 10 -10.07 5.84 -17.09
CA ASP A 10 -9.46 5.85 -18.43
C ASP A 10 -8.73 4.53 -18.74
N CYS A 11 -8.87 3.51 -17.88
CA CYS A 11 -8.15 2.24 -18.01
C CYS A 11 -8.86 1.28 -18.97
N ILE A 12 -8.17 0.84 -20.03
CA ILE A 12 -8.73 -0.10 -21.02
C ILE A 12 -9.09 -1.49 -20.45
N MET A 13 -8.56 -1.83 -19.28
CA MET A 13 -8.81 -3.11 -18.60
C MET A 13 -9.90 -3.01 -17.52
N GLN A 14 -10.57 -1.85 -17.38
CA GLN A 14 -11.59 -1.63 -16.36
C GLN A 14 -12.69 -2.71 -16.43
N ALA A 15 -13.12 -3.19 -15.25
CA ALA A 15 -14.15 -4.21 -15.10
C ALA A 15 -13.82 -5.58 -15.75
N THR A 16 -12.54 -5.89 -15.93
CA THR A 16 -12.05 -7.23 -16.31
C THR A 16 -11.36 -7.90 -15.13
N SER A 17 -11.03 -9.19 -15.26
CA SER A 17 -10.29 -9.94 -14.24
C SER A 17 -8.89 -9.38 -13.94
N ALA A 18 -8.36 -8.49 -14.79
CA ALA A 18 -7.13 -7.76 -14.49
C ALA A 18 -7.28 -6.82 -13.29
N CYS A 19 -8.51 -6.41 -12.94
CA CYS A 19 -8.76 -5.58 -11.77
C CYS A 19 -8.59 -6.34 -10.44
N ASP A 20 -8.73 -7.66 -10.45
CA ASP A 20 -8.71 -8.49 -9.23
C ASP A 20 -7.33 -8.52 -8.55
N ASP A 21 -6.26 -8.31 -9.32
CA ASP A 21 -4.87 -8.23 -8.84
C ASP A 21 -4.23 -6.87 -9.20
N CYS A 22 -5.04 -5.84 -9.42
CA CYS A 22 -4.55 -4.52 -9.78
C CYS A 22 -4.20 -3.68 -8.54
N VAL A 23 -2.94 -3.22 -8.43
CA VAL A 23 -2.49 -2.32 -7.35
C VAL A 23 -3.33 -1.04 -7.24
N VAL A 24 -3.80 -0.48 -8.36
CA VAL A 24 -4.60 0.75 -8.35
C VAL A 24 -6.00 0.50 -7.81
N ALA A 25 -6.62 -0.63 -8.17
CA ALA A 25 -7.91 -1.03 -7.61
C ALA A 25 -7.83 -1.21 -6.09
N LEU A 26 -6.74 -1.83 -5.61
CA LEU A 26 -6.48 -1.97 -4.17
C LEU A 26 -6.36 -0.61 -3.47
N ILE A 27 -5.57 0.32 -4.03
CA ILE A 27 -5.38 1.66 -3.45
C ILE A 27 -6.69 2.44 -3.39
N LEU A 28 -7.49 2.40 -4.47
CA LEU A 28 -8.77 3.13 -4.55
C LEU A 28 -9.87 2.53 -3.67
N SER A 29 -9.78 1.25 -3.33
CA SER A 29 -10.77 0.56 -2.49
C SER A 29 -10.57 0.82 -0.99
N ARG A 30 -9.45 1.44 -0.59
CA ARG A 30 -9.19 1.78 0.82
C ARG A 30 -9.76 3.14 1.17
N GLU A 31 -10.41 3.24 2.31
CA GLU A 31 -10.78 4.55 2.85
C GLU A 31 -9.53 5.32 3.33
N PRO A 32 -9.53 6.67 3.27
CA PRO A 32 -8.37 7.50 3.61
C PRO A 32 -7.79 7.24 5.02
N ASP A 33 -8.60 6.71 5.94
CA ASP A 33 -8.25 6.44 7.33
C ASP A 33 -8.20 4.95 7.67
N ASP A 34 -8.27 4.09 6.67
CA ASP A 34 -8.30 2.65 6.87
C ASP A 34 -6.91 2.19 7.34
N ALA A 35 -6.79 1.82 8.61
CA ALA A 35 -5.52 1.43 9.22
C ALA A 35 -5.15 0.00 8.84
N VAL A 36 -3.86 -0.24 8.55
CA VAL A 36 -3.34 -1.62 8.49
C VAL A 36 -2.95 -2.02 9.91
N VAL A 37 -3.74 -2.92 10.51
CA VAL A 37 -3.42 -3.49 11.81
C VAL A 37 -2.43 -4.63 11.62
N LEU A 38 -1.26 -4.48 12.21
CA LEU A 38 -0.22 -5.51 12.23
C LEU A 38 -0.20 -6.18 13.60
N SER A 39 -0.09 -7.49 13.61
CA SER A 39 0.32 -8.23 14.80
C SER A 39 1.76 -7.88 15.18
N MET A 40 2.11 -8.19 16.43
CA MET A 40 3.49 -8.01 16.90
C MET A 40 4.49 -8.86 16.09
N GLU A 41 4.10 -10.07 15.68
CA GLU A 41 4.95 -10.94 14.87
C GLU A 41 5.22 -10.33 13.49
N GLU A 42 4.17 -9.87 12.80
CA GLU A 42 4.31 -9.21 11.49
C GLU A 42 5.17 -7.95 11.59
N HIS A 43 4.96 -7.14 12.63
CA HIS A 43 5.77 -5.96 12.88
C HIS A 43 7.26 -6.31 13.05
N LEU A 44 7.58 -7.36 13.79
CA LEU A 44 8.95 -7.82 13.97
C LEU A 44 9.57 -8.36 12.66
N VAL A 45 8.79 -9.08 11.85
CA VAL A 45 9.23 -9.54 10.52
C VAL A 45 9.56 -8.35 9.63
N LEU A 46 8.67 -7.36 9.54
CA LEU A 46 8.90 -6.16 8.74
C LEU A 46 10.16 -5.41 9.20
N ARG A 47 10.39 -5.30 10.52
CA ARG A 47 11.63 -4.68 11.04
C ARG A 47 12.89 -5.45 10.64
N ARG A 48 12.86 -6.79 10.63
CA ARG A 48 14.00 -7.61 10.19
C ARG A 48 14.27 -7.45 8.69
N LEU A 49 13.21 -7.42 7.88
CA LEU A 49 13.32 -7.20 6.44
C LEU A 49 13.86 -5.79 6.11
N ALA A 50 13.44 -4.78 6.88
CA ALA A 50 13.94 -3.43 6.71
C ALA A 50 15.43 -3.33 7.07
N ALA A 51 15.85 -3.98 8.16
CA ALA A 51 17.26 -4.04 8.57
C ALA A 51 18.17 -4.72 7.53
N SER A 52 17.63 -5.64 6.70
CA SER A 52 18.35 -6.23 5.58
C SER A 52 18.17 -5.48 4.25
N GLY A 53 17.49 -4.33 4.25
CA GLY A 53 17.26 -3.52 3.06
C GLY A 53 16.25 -4.09 2.06
N LEU A 54 15.43 -5.08 2.47
CA LEU A 54 14.45 -5.74 1.60
C LEU A 54 13.12 -4.98 1.51
N VAL A 55 12.80 -4.17 2.52
CA VAL A 55 11.60 -3.33 2.54
C VAL A 55 11.91 -1.95 3.13
N PRO A 56 11.13 -0.90 2.81
CA PRO A 56 11.25 0.38 3.50
C PRO A 56 10.94 0.24 4.99
N GLU A 57 11.58 1.07 5.81
CA GLU A 57 11.21 1.19 7.22
C GLU A 57 9.78 1.70 7.38
N VAL A 58 9.07 1.21 8.41
CA VAL A 58 7.77 1.75 8.81
C VAL A 58 7.98 3.18 9.29
N ARG A 59 7.47 4.14 8.53
CA ARG A 59 7.58 5.59 8.82
C ARG A 59 6.51 6.09 9.78
N TYR A 60 5.49 5.27 10.05
CA TYR A 60 4.47 5.61 11.02
C TYR A 60 5.10 5.62 12.41
N GLN A 61 5.12 6.79 13.03
CA GLN A 61 5.52 6.96 14.41
C GLN A 61 4.24 6.88 15.24
N CYS A 62 4.17 5.92 16.16
CA CYS A 62 3.10 5.91 17.15
C CYS A 62 3.30 7.16 18.01
N GLU A 63 2.45 8.17 17.82
CA GLU A 63 2.45 9.35 18.67
C GLU A 63 2.13 8.87 20.09
N SER A 64 3.07 9.11 21.01
CA SER A 64 3.02 8.58 22.36
C SER A 64 1.85 9.22 23.10
N LEU A 65 0.85 8.41 23.48
CA LEU A 65 -0.14 8.76 24.51
C LEU A 65 0.43 8.43 25.89
#